data_AF-A0A1L8EEQ0-F1
#
_entry.id   AF-A0A1L8EEQ0-F1
#
_cell.length_a   1.000
_cell.length_b   1.000
_cell.length_c   1.000
_cell.angle_alpha   90.00
_cell.angle_beta   90.00
_cell.angle_gamma   90.00
#
_symmetry.space_group_name_H-M   'P 1'
#
loop_
_entity.id
_entity.type
_entity.pdbx_description
1 polymer ?
#
loop_
_entity_poly.entity_id
_entity_poly.type
_entity_poly.pdbx_seq_one_letter_code
_entity_poly.pdbx_strand_id
1 'polypeptide(L)'
;MNKSFIILVLALTVQVTLGAPRTAVHTSNVISPESGDVNSNQRFDFVEDVYENLQNTVWSKAIYEQASEYLQGVKSWSQSNEKLKESSIYGDLQKHLDNCLNLLKELSANPEDCKKQWSLKKEHDEIRQLFDSIDDAKLRRGWVEKYMNFVTPLRVEVTSAYEKFYSHLTSEVESYLSSANVSSKDELREWLGKFKRQTDHVKKQKLVMELLALFPNERQVLDAKCEVQYSNGL
;
A
#
# COMPACT_ATOMS: atom_id res chain seq x y z
N MET A 1 8.25 30.50 22.02
CA MET A 1 8.64 29.71 20.83
C MET A 1 8.94 28.28 21.25
N ASN A 2 8.37 27.32 20.52
CA ASN A 2 8.74 25.90 20.41
C ASN A 2 8.52 24.96 21.60
N LYS A 3 7.24 24.74 21.97
CA LYS A 3 6.77 23.48 22.59
C LYS A 3 5.54 22.85 21.92
N SER A 4 5.13 23.34 20.75
CA SER A 4 3.90 22.88 20.06
C SER A 4 4.16 22.15 18.72
N PHE A 5 5.42 21.83 18.39
CA PHE A 5 5.79 21.16 17.14
C PHE A 5 5.83 19.63 17.22
N ILE A 6 5.30 19.02 18.30
CA ILE A 6 5.29 17.56 18.51
C ILE A 6 3.88 16.97 18.27
N ILE A 7 2.97 17.74 17.68
CA ILE A 7 1.61 17.28 17.39
C ILE A 7 1.53 16.92 15.90
N LEU A 8 1.48 15.60 15.65
CA LEU A 8 1.04 14.94 14.42
C LEU A 8 2.01 14.83 13.23
N VAL A 9 3.15 14.18 13.46
CA VAL A 9 3.75 13.27 12.46
C VAL A 9 3.33 11.83 12.76
N LEU A 10 2.04 11.63 12.97
CA LEU A 10 1.38 10.33 12.84
C LEU A 10 0.72 10.31 11.45
N ALA A 11 1.52 10.64 10.43
CA ALA A 11 1.27 10.13 9.10
C ALA A 11 1.32 8.62 9.25
N LEU A 12 0.23 7.94 8.95
CA LEU A 12 0.28 6.50 9.01
C LEU A 12 1.25 6.02 7.98
N THR A 13 2.30 5.46 8.53
CA THR A 13 2.96 4.24 8.11
C THR A 13 1.93 3.13 7.85
N VAL A 14 1.05 3.32 6.87
CA VAL A 14 0.82 2.26 5.89
C VAL A 14 2.04 2.33 4.99
N GLN A 15 3.17 1.85 5.53
CA GLN A 15 4.51 1.88 4.91
C GLN A 15 4.65 0.77 3.86
N VAL A 16 3.53 0.33 3.27
CA VAL A 16 3.50 -0.75 2.32
C VAL A 16 2.69 -0.32 1.10
N THR A 17 3.46 -0.13 0.02
CA THR A 17 3.12 -0.55 -1.34
C THR A 17 1.79 -0.09 -1.89
N LEU A 18 1.82 1.15 -2.32
CA LEU A 18 1.21 1.42 -3.60
C LEU A 18 1.87 0.51 -4.63
N GLY A 19 1.05 -0.23 -5.36
CA GLY A 19 1.51 -0.60 -6.68
C GLY A 19 1.54 0.65 -7.54
N ALA A 20 2.69 1.07 -8.07
CA ALA A 20 2.84 2.18 -9.00
C ALA A 20 2.40 1.79 -10.41
N PRO A 21 1.64 2.65 -11.12
CA PRO A 21 1.61 2.53 -12.56
C PRO A 21 3.03 2.71 -13.07
N ARG A 22 3.51 1.79 -13.91
CA ARG A 22 4.84 1.89 -14.54
C ARG A 22 5.05 3.30 -15.09
N THR A 23 6.14 3.93 -14.68
CA THR A 23 6.57 5.21 -15.28
C THR A 23 7.12 4.95 -16.68
N ALA A 24 6.97 5.93 -17.58
CA ALA A 24 7.35 5.81 -19.00
C ALA A 24 8.83 5.44 -19.24
N VAL A 25 9.69 5.64 -18.24
CA VAL A 25 11.13 5.29 -18.27
C VAL A 25 11.34 3.77 -18.17
N HIS A 26 10.49 3.05 -17.43
CA HIS A 26 10.59 1.58 -17.31
C HIS A 26 9.99 0.83 -18.51
N THR A 27 9.07 1.44 -19.26
CA THR A 27 8.56 0.88 -20.53
C THR A 27 9.62 0.75 -21.61
N SER A 28 10.68 1.56 -21.59
CA SER A 28 11.79 1.50 -22.56
C SER A 28 12.78 0.37 -22.29
N ASN A 29 12.79 -0.18 -21.07
CA ASN A 29 13.67 -1.29 -20.65
C ASN A 29 12.94 -2.64 -20.60
N VAL A 30 11.78 -2.74 -21.26
CA VAL A 30 11.13 -4.04 -21.47
C VAL A 30 12.07 -4.88 -22.31
N ILE A 31 12.63 -5.93 -21.70
CA ILE A 31 13.29 -7.00 -22.45
C ILE A 31 12.19 -7.53 -23.37
N SER A 32 12.42 -7.45 -24.69
CA SER A 32 11.51 -8.01 -25.68
C SER A 32 11.12 -9.43 -25.26
N PRO A 33 9.91 -9.93 -25.61
CA PRO A 33 9.39 -11.24 -25.18
C PRO A 33 10.19 -12.45 -25.70
N GLU A 34 11.43 -12.27 -26.15
CA GLU A 34 12.30 -13.29 -26.71
C GLU A 34 13.11 -14.08 -25.65
N SER A 35 12.96 -13.79 -24.36
CA SER A 35 13.64 -14.52 -23.28
C SER A 35 12.83 -15.71 -22.75
N GLY A 36 12.39 -16.63 -23.62
CA GLY A 36 11.74 -17.88 -23.22
C GLY A 36 10.41 -17.73 -22.46
N ASP A 37 9.70 -18.84 -22.26
CA ASP A 37 8.39 -18.86 -21.59
C ASP A 37 8.58 -18.74 -20.07
N VAL A 38 8.90 -17.53 -19.60
CA VAL A 38 9.05 -17.19 -18.17
C VAL A 38 7.74 -17.47 -17.42
N ASN A 39 6.60 -17.41 -18.11
CA ASN A 39 5.26 -17.45 -17.54
C ASN A 39 4.74 -18.87 -17.23
N SER A 40 5.55 -19.92 -17.36
CA SER A 40 5.06 -21.31 -17.27
C SER A 40 5.96 -22.25 -16.47
N ASN A 41 6.76 -21.72 -15.53
CA ASN A 41 7.66 -22.51 -14.71
C ASN A 41 7.40 -22.36 -13.20
N GLN A 42 7.82 -23.37 -12.43
CA GLN A 42 7.67 -23.42 -10.97
C GLN A 42 8.26 -22.20 -10.24
N ARG A 43 9.27 -21.54 -10.84
CA ARG A 43 9.87 -20.32 -10.29
C ARG A 43 8.93 -19.12 -10.46
N PHE A 44 8.26 -19.01 -11.60
CA PHE A 44 7.23 -17.99 -11.83
C PHE A 44 6.02 -18.21 -10.94
N ASP A 45 5.50 -19.44 -10.83
CA ASP A 45 4.37 -19.77 -9.95
C ASP A 45 4.64 -19.35 -8.49
N PHE A 46 5.86 -19.61 -8.00
CA PHE A 46 6.30 -19.17 -6.67
C PHE A 46 6.30 -17.65 -6.53
N VAL A 47 6.85 -16.91 -7.51
CA VAL A 47 6.92 -15.44 -7.43
C VAL A 47 5.54 -14.81 -7.59
N GLU A 48 4.68 -15.36 -8.44
CA GLU A 48 3.30 -14.90 -8.62
C GLU A 48 2.49 -15.08 -7.33
N ASP A 49 2.57 -16.23 -6.67
CA ASP A 49 1.89 -16.45 -5.38
C ASP A 49 2.35 -15.45 -4.30
N VAL A 50 3.67 -15.25 -4.16
CA VAL A 50 4.23 -14.28 -3.21
C VAL A 50 3.73 -12.86 -3.52
N TYR A 51 3.67 -12.51 -4.80
CA TYR A 51 3.24 -11.21 -5.27
C TYR A 51 1.74 -10.98 -5.01
N GLU A 52 0.87 -11.93 -5.37
CA GLU A 52 -0.57 -11.84 -5.14
C GLU A 52 -0.92 -11.85 -3.65
N ASN A 53 -0.25 -12.68 -2.84
CA ASN A 53 -0.47 -12.72 -1.40
C ASN A 53 -0.04 -11.41 -0.72
N LEU A 54 1.06 -10.80 -1.21
CA LEU A 54 1.48 -9.48 -0.79
C LEU A 54 0.39 -8.46 -1.11
N GLN A 55 -0.07 -8.35 -2.36
CA GLN A 55 -1.12 -7.39 -2.77
C GLN A 55 -2.39 -7.50 -1.92
N ASN A 56 -2.89 -8.71 -1.71
CA ASN A 56 -4.06 -8.98 -0.87
C ASN A 56 -3.88 -8.58 0.60
N THR A 57 -2.63 -8.59 1.10
CA THR A 57 -2.30 -8.14 2.46
C THR A 57 -2.39 -6.62 2.58
N VAL A 58 -1.98 -5.89 1.54
CA VAL A 58 -1.95 -4.41 1.54
C VAL A 58 -3.33 -3.81 1.28
N TRP A 59 -4.08 -4.41 0.36
CA TRP A 59 -5.32 -3.87 -0.18
C TRP A 59 -6.46 -4.89 -0.10
N SER A 60 -6.61 -5.50 1.09
CA SER A 60 -7.73 -6.40 1.32
C SER A 60 -9.07 -5.67 1.18
N LYS A 61 -10.13 -6.42 0.85
CA LYS A 61 -11.49 -5.89 0.74
C LYS A 61 -11.94 -5.12 1.99
N ALA A 62 -11.56 -5.58 3.18
CA ALA A 62 -11.89 -4.91 4.44
C ALA A 62 -11.32 -3.49 4.54
N ILE A 63 -10.14 -3.25 3.96
CA ILE A 63 -9.49 -1.93 3.95
C ILE A 63 -10.32 -0.95 3.10
N TYR A 64 -10.81 -1.40 1.95
CA TYR A 64 -11.66 -0.58 1.08
C TYR A 64 -13.01 -0.24 1.72
N GLU A 65 -13.62 -1.19 2.43
CA GLU A 65 -14.86 -0.98 3.17
C GLU A 65 -14.66 0.07 4.28
N GLN A 66 -13.63 -0.09 5.12
CA GLN A 66 -13.34 0.86 6.20
C GLN A 66 -12.94 2.25 5.68
N ALA A 67 -12.19 2.33 4.58
CA ALA A 67 -11.86 3.61 3.95
C ALA A 67 -13.12 4.32 3.43
N SER A 68 -14.09 3.57 2.92
CA SER A 68 -15.38 4.10 2.45
C SER A 68 -16.19 4.66 3.62
N GLU A 69 -16.28 3.92 4.73
CA GLU A 69 -16.95 4.39 5.95
C GLU A 69 -16.32 5.67 6.50
N TYR A 70 -14.98 5.71 6.56
CA TYR A 70 -14.23 6.89 6.97
C TYR A 70 -14.55 8.11 6.11
N LEU A 71 -14.43 8.01 4.78
CA LEU A 71 -14.66 9.14 3.87
C LEU A 71 -16.13 9.58 3.86
N GLN A 72 -17.07 8.64 3.98
CA GLN A 72 -18.48 8.95 4.14
C GLN A 72 -18.75 9.68 5.46
N GLY A 73 -18.03 9.32 6.53
CA GLY A 73 -18.06 10.00 7.82
C GLY A 73 -17.49 11.42 7.77
N VAL A 74 -16.38 11.62 7.03
CA VAL A 74 -15.81 12.96 6.78
C VAL A 74 -16.79 13.80 5.96
N LYS A 75 -17.38 13.23 4.92
CA LYS A 75 -18.39 13.90 4.08
C LYS A 75 -19.61 14.33 4.89
N SER A 76 -20.23 13.42 5.63
CA SER A 76 -21.39 13.73 6.49
C SER A 76 -21.08 14.81 7.53
N TRP A 77 -19.89 14.77 8.12
CA TRP A 77 -19.44 15.82 9.04
C TRP A 77 -19.25 17.15 8.34
N SER A 78 -18.62 17.16 7.17
CA SER A 78 -18.39 18.40 6.42
C SER A 78 -19.70 19.10 6.02
N GLN A 79 -20.73 18.31 5.72
CA GLN A 79 -22.07 18.79 5.38
C GLN A 79 -22.92 19.23 6.58
N SER A 80 -22.50 18.92 7.81
CA SER A 80 -23.18 19.35 9.05
C SER A 80 -22.41 20.42 9.83
N ASN A 81 -21.16 20.69 9.46
CA ASN A 81 -20.31 21.69 10.12
C ASN A 81 -20.39 23.04 9.42
N GLU A 82 -21.17 23.98 9.98
CA GLU A 82 -21.38 25.32 9.40
C GLU A 82 -20.08 26.09 9.16
N LYS A 83 -19.12 26.04 10.10
CA LYS A 83 -17.83 26.69 9.91
C LYS A 83 -17.03 26.15 8.74
N LEU A 84 -17.15 24.85 8.48
CA LEU A 84 -16.47 24.24 7.34
C LEU A 84 -17.15 24.64 6.03
N LYS A 85 -18.49 24.77 6.01
CA LYS A 85 -19.24 25.26 4.84
C LYS A 85 -18.88 26.71 4.48
N GLU A 86 -18.61 27.54 5.49
CA GLU A 86 -18.17 28.92 5.31
C GLU A 86 -16.68 29.03 4.92
N SER A 87 -15.91 27.94 5.03
CA SER A 87 -14.50 27.92 4.68
C SER A 87 -14.29 27.92 3.18
N SER A 88 -13.26 28.63 2.73
CA SER A 88 -12.83 28.67 1.32
C SER A 88 -12.51 27.28 0.73
N ILE A 89 -12.10 26.32 1.55
CA ILE A 89 -11.75 24.96 1.10
C ILE A 89 -12.96 24.05 0.85
N TYR A 90 -14.18 24.47 1.22
CA TYR A 90 -15.33 23.56 1.27
C TYR A 90 -15.67 22.92 -0.07
N GLY A 91 -15.66 23.73 -1.15
CA GLY A 91 -15.97 23.25 -2.50
C GLY A 91 -14.99 22.17 -2.96
N ASP A 92 -13.69 22.41 -2.82
CA ASP A 92 -12.65 21.45 -3.19
C ASP A 92 -12.69 20.21 -2.30
N LEU A 93 -12.95 20.38 -1.00
CA LEU A 93 -13.12 19.25 -0.08
C LEU A 93 -14.25 18.32 -0.53
N GLN A 94 -15.43 18.84 -0.88
CA GLN A 94 -16.54 18.01 -1.36
C GLN A 94 -16.15 17.24 -2.63
N LYS A 95 -15.48 17.92 -3.56
CA LYS A 95 -15.01 17.31 -4.82
C LYS A 95 -14.06 16.15 -4.57
N HIS A 96 -13.03 16.33 -3.73
CA HIS A 96 -12.06 15.27 -3.44
C HIS A 96 -12.68 14.11 -2.66
N LEU A 97 -13.61 14.39 -1.74
CA LEU A 97 -14.37 13.34 -1.05
C LEU A 97 -15.21 12.50 -2.01
N ASP A 98 -15.91 13.15 -2.96
CA ASP A 98 -16.71 12.46 -3.97
C ASP A 98 -15.86 11.61 -4.90
N ASN A 99 -14.70 12.13 -5.33
CA ASN A 99 -13.74 11.38 -6.12
C ASN A 99 -13.22 10.15 -5.37
N CYS A 100 -12.83 10.30 -4.10
CA CYS A 100 -12.36 9.17 -3.30
C CYS A 100 -13.43 8.09 -3.15
N LEU A 101 -14.68 8.48 -2.87
CA LEU A 101 -15.79 7.54 -2.70
C LEU A 101 -16.13 6.80 -4.01
N ASN A 102 -16.07 7.49 -5.15
CA ASN A 102 -16.23 6.85 -6.46
C ASN A 102 -15.10 5.86 -6.75
N LEU A 103 -13.85 6.24 -6.50
CA LEU A 103 -12.68 5.37 -6.68
C LEU A 103 -12.76 4.14 -5.77
N LEU A 104 -13.18 4.29 -4.52
CA LEU A 104 -13.38 3.17 -3.60
C LEU A 104 -14.48 2.21 -4.05
N LYS A 105 -15.57 2.73 -4.62
CA LYS A 105 -16.62 1.91 -5.20
C LYS A 105 -16.10 1.08 -6.38
N GLU A 106 -15.28 1.67 -7.24
CA GLU A 106 -14.66 0.98 -8.37
C GLU A 106 -13.62 -0.06 -7.91
N LEU A 107 -12.78 0.30 -6.93
CA LEU A 107 -11.78 -0.60 -6.34
C LEU A 107 -12.41 -1.75 -5.56
N SER A 108 -13.60 -1.57 -4.99
CA SER A 108 -14.34 -2.67 -4.38
C SER A 108 -14.76 -3.75 -5.39
N ALA A 109 -14.91 -3.39 -6.68
CA ALA A 109 -15.19 -4.32 -7.76
C ALA A 109 -13.93 -4.86 -8.44
N ASN A 110 -12.85 -4.08 -8.47
CA ASN A 110 -11.56 -4.47 -9.02
C ASN A 110 -10.41 -3.99 -8.11
N PRO A 111 -10.10 -4.71 -7.02
CA PRO A 111 -9.15 -4.25 -6.01
C PRO A 111 -7.72 -4.16 -6.52
N GLU A 112 -7.39 -4.86 -7.61
CA GLU A 112 -6.06 -4.89 -8.22
C GLU A 112 -5.79 -3.72 -9.20
N ASP A 113 -6.75 -2.79 -9.37
CA ASP A 113 -6.57 -1.62 -10.24
C ASP A 113 -5.62 -0.59 -9.62
N CYS A 114 -4.34 -0.86 -9.80
CA CYS A 114 -3.19 -0.09 -9.40
C CYS A 114 -3.30 1.42 -9.69
N LYS A 115 -3.80 1.78 -10.88
CA LYS A 115 -3.96 3.19 -11.29
C LYS A 115 -5.01 3.89 -10.44
N LYS A 116 -6.09 3.20 -10.10
CA LYS A 116 -7.14 3.71 -9.23
C LYS A 116 -6.70 3.76 -7.78
N GLN A 117 -5.92 2.80 -7.29
CA GLN A 117 -5.31 2.87 -5.96
C GLN A 117 -4.45 4.15 -5.81
N TRP A 118 -3.64 4.49 -6.82
CA TRP A 118 -2.88 5.75 -6.82
C TRP A 118 -3.74 6.99 -6.87
N SER A 119 -4.77 6.95 -7.72
CA SER A 119 -5.69 8.07 -7.84
C SER A 119 -6.40 8.30 -6.51
N LEU A 120 -6.82 7.23 -5.82
CA LEU A 120 -7.43 7.30 -4.50
C LEU A 120 -6.48 7.92 -3.48
N LYS A 121 -5.23 7.46 -3.44
CA LYS A 121 -4.22 8.05 -2.56
C LYS A 121 -4.03 9.53 -2.85
N LYS A 122 -3.88 9.91 -4.12
CA LYS A 122 -3.67 11.30 -4.51
C LYS A 122 -4.84 12.17 -4.04
N GLU A 123 -6.07 11.77 -4.33
CA GLU A 123 -7.26 12.52 -3.91
C GLU A 123 -7.37 12.62 -2.37
N HIS A 124 -6.99 11.58 -1.63
CA HIS A 124 -6.92 11.63 -0.16
C HIS A 124 -5.82 12.58 0.34
N ASP A 125 -4.65 12.59 -0.31
CA ASP A 125 -3.56 13.52 0.02
C ASP A 125 -3.98 14.98 -0.25
N GLU A 126 -4.78 15.26 -1.29
CA GLU A 126 -5.36 16.60 -1.53
C GLU A 126 -6.30 17.03 -0.38
N ILE A 127 -7.14 16.11 0.15
CA ILE A 127 -7.97 16.39 1.33
C ILE A 127 -7.09 16.81 2.52
N ARG A 128 -5.99 16.08 2.76
CA ARG A 128 -5.04 16.42 3.82
C ARG A 128 -4.45 17.82 3.60
N GLN A 129 -4.00 18.13 2.38
CA GLN A 129 -3.42 19.44 2.07
C GLN A 129 -4.41 20.58 2.30
N LEU A 130 -5.69 20.39 1.95
CA LEU A 130 -6.75 21.35 2.26
C LEU A 130 -6.84 21.61 3.77
N PHE A 131 -6.85 20.57 4.61
CA PHE A 131 -6.89 20.74 6.06
C PHE A 131 -5.60 21.35 6.63
N ASP A 132 -4.43 20.97 6.12
CA ASP A 132 -3.15 21.56 6.52
C ASP A 132 -3.11 23.08 6.23
N SER A 133 -3.79 23.52 5.17
CA SER A 133 -3.90 24.94 4.78
C SER A 133 -4.92 25.77 5.59
N ILE A 134 -5.81 25.15 6.37
CA ILE A 134 -6.83 25.88 7.15
C ILE A 134 -6.21 26.49 8.41
N ASP A 135 -6.47 27.77 8.68
CA ASP A 135 -6.04 28.42 9.93
C ASP A 135 -6.86 27.99 11.18
N ASP A 136 -8.15 27.65 11.02
CA ASP A 136 -9.02 27.21 12.13
C ASP A 136 -8.52 25.88 12.72
N ALA A 137 -7.91 25.97 13.90
CA ALA A 137 -7.36 24.83 14.64
C ALA A 137 -8.43 23.84 15.13
N LYS A 138 -9.72 24.23 15.22
CA LYS A 138 -10.80 23.30 15.57
C LYS A 138 -11.18 22.45 14.35
N LEU A 139 -11.24 23.04 13.15
CA LEU A 139 -11.50 22.29 11.92
C LEU A 139 -10.39 21.28 11.63
N ARG A 140 -9.12 21.70 11.76
CA ARG A 140 -7.97 20.79 11.66
C ARG A 140 -8.05 19.63 12.64
N ARG A 141 -8.31 19.92 13.92
CA ARG A 141 -8.46 18.88 14.95
C ARG A 141 -9.61 17.92 14.67
N GLY A 142 -10.75 18.43 14.18
CA GLY A 142 -11.90 17.60 13.84
C GLY A 142 -11.63 16.62 12.70
N TRP A 143 -10.88 17.04 11.68
CA TRP A 143 -10.43 16.14 10.62
C TRP A 143 -9.41 15.12 11.13
N VAL A 144 -8.41 15.57 11.88
CA VAL A 144 -7.40 14.71 12.50
C VAL A 144 -8.04 13.62 13.36
N GLU A 145 -9.02 13.97 14.19
CA GLU A 145 -9.72 12.99 15.04
C GLU A 145 -10.40 11.89 14.19
N LYS A 146 -11.07 12.27 13.10
CA LYS A 146 -11.69 11.29 12.19
C LYS A 146 -10.68 10.41 11.50
N TYR A 147 -9.57 11.00 11.04
CA TYR A 147 -8.48 10.24 10.47
C TYR A 147 -7.90 9.26 11.50
N MET A 148 -7.62 9.71 12.72
CA MET A 148 -7.12 8.87 13.80
C MET A 148 -8.07 7.72 14.19
N ASN A 149 -9.39 7.96 14.13
CA ASN A 149 -10.40 6.94 14.40
C ASN A 149 -10.47 5.86 13.31
N PHE A 150 -10.19 6.22 12.05
CA PHE A 150 -10.09 5.26 10.95
C PHE A 150 -8.82 4.41 11.04
N VAL A 151 -7.70 5.06 11.32
CA VAL A 151 -6.38 4.52 11.03
C VAL A 151 -5.78 3.72 12.18
N THR A 152 -6.16 4.04 13.42
CA THR A 152 -5.72 3.33 14.62
C THR A 152 -6.18 1.87 14.63
N PRO A 153 -7.47 1.55 14.40
CA PRO A 153 -7.91 0.16 14.30
C PRO A 153 -7.33 -0.54 13.07
N LEU A 154 -7.31 0.15 11.91
CA LEU A 154 -6.75 -0.39 10.67
C LEU A 154 -5.29 -0.84 10.83
N ARG A 155 -4.48 -0.10 11.60
CA ARG A 155 -3.08 -0.46 11.86
C ARG A 155 -2.96 -1.85 12.51
N VAL A 156 -3.85 -2.20 13.43
CA VAL A 156 -3.84 -3.50 14.12
C VAL A 156 -4.16 -4.61 13.13
N GLU A 157 -5.19 -4.41 12.31
CA GLU A 157 -5.61 -5.38 11.30
C GLU A 157 -4.54 -5.62 10.24
N VAL A 158 -3.97 -4.53 9.71
CA VAL A 158 -2.89 -4.58 8.73
C VAL A 158 -1.65 -5.28 9.30
N THR A 159 -1.30 -5.01 10.56
CA THR A 159 -0.18 -5.68 11.23
C THR A 159 -0.42 -7.19 11.31
N SER A 160 -1.61 -7.61 11.71
CA SER A 160 -1.98 -9.04 11.78
C SER A 160 -1.99 -9.69 10.39
N ALA A 161 -2.44 -8.98 9.35
CA ALA A 161 -2.39 -9.46 7.98
C ALA A 161 -0.94 -9.69 7.52
N TYR A 162 -0.03 -8.76 7.81
CA TYR A 162 1.40 -8.95 7.51
C TYR A 162 2.03 -10.11 8.24
N GLU A 163 1.66 -10.38 9.49
CA GLU A 163 2.18 -11.54 10.22
C GLU A 163 1.76 -12.87 9.56
N LYS A 164 0.54 -12.94 9.05
CA LYS A 164 0.05 -14.08 8.24
C LYS A 164 0.82 -14.19 6.94
N PHE A 165 0.97 -13.08 6.21
CA PHE A 165 1.78 -13.04 4.99
C PHE A 165 3.23 -13.50 5.24
N TYR A 166 3.89 -13.05 6.31
CA TYR A 166 5.26 -13.48 6.61
C TYR A 166 5.36 -14.98 6.92
N SER A 167 4.33 -15.54 7.55
CA SER A 167 4.26 -16.97 7.84
C SER A 167 4.04 -17.79 6.56
N HIS A 168 3.15 -17.31 5.68
CA HIS A 168 2.93 -17.85 4.34
C HIS A 168 4.22 -17.81 3.51
N LEU A 169 4.84 -16.63 3.40
CA LEU A 169 6.09 -16.41 2.67
C LEU A 169 7.22 -17.33 3.14
N THR A 170 7.32 -17.55 4.45
CA THR A 170 8.31 -18.47 5.01
C THR A 170 8.07 -19.90 4.52
N SER A 171 6.82 -20.35 4.58
CA SER A 171 6.41 -21.70 4.16
C SER A 171 6.64 -21.91 2.66
N GLU A 172 6.28 -20.94 1.83
CA GLU A 172 6.45 -21.01 0.38
C GLU A 172 7.93 -21.03 -0.03
N VAL A 173 8.76 -20.21 0.61
CA VAL A 173 10.21 -20.22 0.34
C VAL A 173 10.82 -21.56 0.76
N GLU A 174 10.40 -22.15 1.89
CA GLU A 174 10.85 -23.48 2.31
C GLU A 174 10.40 -24.58 1.34
N SER A 175 9.14 -24.53 0.90
CA SER A 175 8.58 -25.44 -0.10
C SER A 175 9.35 -25.36 -1.41
N TYR A 176 9.59 -24.15 -1.92
CA TYR A 176 10.37 -23.91 -3.12
C TYR A 176 11.83 -24.40 -2.97
N LEU A 177 12.45 -24.17 -1.80
CA LEU A 177 13.80 -24.64 -1.50
C LEU A 177 13.89 -26.18 -1.44
N SER A 178 12.86 -26.88 -0.95
CA SER A 178 12.83 -28.34 -0.85
C SER A 178 12.56 -29.07 -2.17
N SER A 179 11.85 -28.43 -3.10
CA SER A 179 11.37 -29.05 -4.34
C SER A 179 12.33 -28.94 -5.53
N ALA A 180 13.35 -28.08 -5.48
CA ALA A 180 14.25 -27.86 -6.62
C ALA A 180 15.70 -28.32 -6.38
N ASN A 181 16.22 -29.10 -7.33
CA ASN A 181 17.50 -29.81 -7.32
C ASN A 181 18.67 -28.95 -7.88
N VAL A 182 18.82 -27.68 -7.44
CA VAL A 182 19.71 -26.71 -8.10
C VAL A 182 20.63 -25.97 -7.11
N SER A 183 21.89 -25.83 -7.50
CA SER A 183 22.97 -25.08 -6.82
C SER A 183 22.72 -23.56 -6.72
N SER A 184 21.72 -23.02 -7.39
CA SER A 184 21.40 -21.59 -7.47
C SER A 184 20.51 -21.06 -6.32
N LYS A 185 20.51 -21.74 -5.17
CA LYS A 185 19.60 -21.46 -4.03
C LYS A 185 20.29 -20.84 -2.81
N ASP A 186 21.59 -20.61 -2.87
CA ASP A 186 22.34 -20.15 -1.70
C ASP A 186 21.93 -18.74 -1.27
N GLU A 187 21.66 -17.83 -2.22
CA GLU A 187 21.14 -16.50 -1.93
C GLU A 187 19.75 -16.55 -1.27
N LEU A 188 18.86 -17.42 -1.75
CA LEU A 188 17.52 -17.59 -1.18
C LEU A 188 17.56 -18.24 0.21
N ARG A 189 18.49 -19.17 0.46
CA ARG A 189 18.74 -19.74 1.80
C ARG A 189 19.27 -18.70 2.76
N GLU A 190 20.22 -17.88 2.32
CA GLU A 190 20.77 -16.78 3.12
C GLU A 190 19.66 -15.77 3.47
N TRP A 191 18.86 -15.39 2.48
CA TRP A 191 17.69 -14.55 2.65
C TRP A 191 16.72 -15.14 3.69
N LEU A 192 16.35 -16.42 3.56
CA LEU A 192 15.42 -17.09 4.50
C LEU A 192 15.96 -17.06 5.93
N GLY A 193 17.27 -17.31 6.10
CA GLY A 193 17.94 -17.20 7.38
C GLY A 193 17.92 -15.79 7.98
N LYS A 194 18.04 -14.74 7.15
CA LYS A 194 17.86 -13.34 7.58
C LYS A 194 16.41 -13.06 7.95
N PHE A 195 15.47 -13.49 7.11
CA PHE A 195 14.03 -13.25 7.27
C PHE A 195 13.46 -13.86 8.54
N LYS A 196 13.81 -15.11 8.85
CA LYS A 196 13.37 -15.81 10.07
C LYS A 196 13.88 -15.16 11.37
N ARG A 197 15.09 -14.60 11.35
CA ARG A 197 15.70 -13.94 12.51
C ARG A 197 15.24 -12.48 12.68
N GLN A 198 14.60 -11.90 11.67
CA GLN A 198 14.16 -10.51 11.72
C GLN A 198 12.87 -10.37 12.54
N THR A 199 12.94 -9.56 13.58
CA THR A 199 11.81 -9.23 14.47
C THR A 199 11.26 -7.83 14.25
N ASP A 200 12.06 -6.92 13.68
CA ASP A 200 11.62 -5.57 13.35
C ASP A 200 10.74 -5.58 12.11
N HIS A 201 9.52 -5.06 12.24
CA HIS A 201 8.51 -5.10 11.19
C HIS A 201 8.94 -4.33 9.92
N VAL A 202 9.55 -3.16 10.08
CA VAL A 202 9.99 -2.33 8.95
C VAL A 202 11.14 -3.00 8.21
N LYS A 203 12.09 -3.59 8.95
CA LYS A 203 13.17 -4.37 8.34
C LYS A 203 12.63 -5.63 7.66
N LYS A 204 11.59 -6.26 8.22
CA LYS A 204 10.97 -7.46 7.61
C LYS A 204 10.30 -7.13 6.28
N GLN A 205 9.63 -5.99 6.18
CA GLN A 205 9.10 -5.47 4.91
C GLN A 205 10.22 -5.24 3.87
N LYS A 206 11.36 -4.68 4.27
CA LYS A 206 12.51 -4.51 3.35
C LYS A 206 13.03 -5.84 2.82
N LEU A 207 13.05 -6.88 3.65
CA LEU A 207 13.46 -8.21 3.21
C LEU A 207 12.48 -8.80 2.17
N VAL A 208 11.18 -8.47 2.21
CA VAL A 208 10.23 -8.87 1.15
C VAL A 208 10.65 -8.29 -0.20
N MET A 209 11.14 -7.05 -0.23
CA MET A 209 11.67 -6.43 -1.46
C MET A 209 12.97 -7.08 -1.93
N GLU A 210 13.86 -7.40 -0.99
CA GLU A 210 15.08 -8.14 -1.33
C GLU A 210 14.74 -9.48 -1.97
N LEU A 211 13.71 -10.19 -1.48
CA LEU A 211 13.24 -11.43 -2.09
C LEU A 211 12.78 -11.21 -3.54
N LEU A 212 11.87 -10.26 -3.78
CA LEU A 212 11.36 -9.97 -5.12
C LEU A 212 12.48 -9.52 -6.09
N ALA A 213 13.55 -8.90 -5.57
CA ALA A 213 14.71 -8.52 -6.37
C ALA A 213 15.58 -9.72 -6.82
N LEU A 214 15.49 -10.88 -6.15
CA LEU A 214 16.15 -12.12 -6.61
C LEU A 214 15.50 -12.71 -7.88
N PHE A 215 14.30 -12.23 -8.25
CA PHE A 215 13.51 -12.74 -9.37
C PHE A 215 13.17 -11.64 -10.39
N PRO A 216 14.18 -10.99 -11.02
CA PRO A 216 13.97 -9.80 -11.84
C PRO A 216 13.12 -10.05 -13.10
N ASN A 217 13.21 -11.24 -13.70
CA ASN A 217 12.46 -11.57 -14.92
C ASN A 217 10.97 -11.77 -14.62
N GLU A 218 10.67 -12.55 -13.58
CA GLU A 218 9.30 -12.78 -13.11
C GLU A 218 8.67 -11.46 -12.65
N ARG A 219 9.43 -10.68 -11.87
CA ARG A 219 9.02 -9.34 -11.43
C ARG A 219 8.72 -8.42 -12.61
N GLN A 220 9.49 -8.46 -13.70
CA GLN A 220 9.22 -7.63 -14.87
C GLN A 220 7.87 -7.94 -15.52
N VAL A 221 7.42 -9.19 -15.49
CA VAL A 221 6.10 -9.59 -16.00
C VAL A 221 4.99 -9.17 -15.04
N LEU A 222 5.16 -9.41 -13.74
CA LEU A 222 4.17 -9.08 -12.72
C LEU A 222 4.01 -7.56 -12.55
N ASP A 223 5.11 -6.81 -12.59
CA ASP A 223 5.13 -5.35 -12.54
C ASP A 223 4.46 -4.69 -13.76
N ALA A 224 4.19 -5.45 -14.84
CA ALA A 224 3.41 -4.94 -15.96
C ALA A 224 1.93 -4.71 -15.59
N LYS A 225 1.41 -5.46 -14.62
CA LYS A 225 0.06 -5.26 -14.07
C LYS A 225 0.07 -4.12 -13.05
N CYS A 226 1.06 -4.10 -12.15
CA CYS A 226 1.14 -3.16 -11.03
C CYS A 226 2.56 -3.20 -10.44
N GLU A 227 3.27 -2.09 -10.25
CA GLU A 227 4.65 -2.14 -9.74
C GLU A 227 4.70 -2.00 -8.21
N VAL A 228 5.06 -3.03 -7.45
CA VAL A 228 5.09 -2.93 -5.99
C VAL A 228 6.20 -1.97 -5.51
N GLN A 229 5.82 -0.82 -4.93
CA GLN A 229 6.77 0.18 -4.41
C GLN A 229 6.62 0.45 -2.91
N TYR A 230 7.64 0.11 -2.12
CA TYR A 230 7.67 0.48 -0.70
C TYR A 230 8.18 1.92 -0.55
N SER A 231 7.35 2.80 0.02
CA SER A 231 7.81 4.12 0.45
C SER A 231 8.31 4.03 1.90
N ASN A 232 9.42 4.71 2.21
CA ASN A 232 9.96 4.74 3.58
C ASN A 232 9.12 5.60 4.55
N GLY A 233 7.90 6.02 4.19
CA GLY A 233 7.03 6.83 5.04
C GLY A 233 7.66 8.14 5.53
N LEU A 234 8.66 8.65 4.81
CA LEU A 234 9.28 9.96 5.01
C LEU A 234 8.74 10.92 3.96
#